data_AF-A0A534QD28-F1
#
_entry.id   AF-A0A534QD28-F1
#
_cell.length_a   1.000
_cell.length_b   1.000
_cell.length_c   1.000
_cell.angle_alpha   90.00
_cell.angle_beta   90.00
_cell.angle_gamma   90.00
#
_symmetry.space_group_name_H-M   'P 1'
#
loop_
_entity.id
_entity.type
_entity.pdbx_description
1 polymer ?
#
loop_
_entity_poly.entity_id
_entity_poly.type
_entity_poly.pdbx_seq_one_letter_code
_entity_poly.pdbx_strand_id
1 'polypeptide(L)'
;MVVRCYYSRINVARGLQQLSLPPRRTWGGRRVGAGRKPIPGRRPGVPHVSRPAHVAAQPVHVTLCARSAIRCLRSGQVFPAVRRALAAASHRGFRILHFSVQDDHVHLIVEADDTRALRRGLRGLTIRVARAVNRALGRRGT
;
A
#
# COMPACT_ATOMS: atom_id res chain seq x y z
N MET A 1 -21.37 5.96 24.04
CA MET A 1 -20.66 6.76 23.03
C MET A 1 -20.81 6.06 21.68
N VAL A 2 -21.85 6.41 20.91
CA VAL A 2 -22.24 5.69 19.69
C VAL A 2 -21.45 6.27 18.52
N VAL A 3 -20.43 5.54 18.03
CA VAL A 3 -19.70 5.93 16.82
C VAL A 3 -20.65 5.76 15.62
N ARG A 4 -21.23 6.87 15.20
CA ARG A 4 -22.13 7.01 14.04
C ARG A 4 -21.38 6.61 12.76
N CYS A 5 -21.52 5.34 12.38
CA CYS A 5 -21.04 4.82 11.10
C CYS A 5 -22.11 5.10 10.03
N TYR A 6 -22.17 6.35 9.54
CA TYR A 6 -23.10 6.70 8.46
C TYR A 6 -22.61 6.13 7.13
N TYR A 7 -23.32 5.11 6.64
CA TYR A 7 -23.28 4.68 5.25
C TYR A 7 -23.75 5.84 4.36
N SER A 8 -22.87 6.37 3.52
CA SER A 8 -23.26 7.25 2.41
C SER A 8 -22.89 6.60 1.08
N ARG A 9 -23.86 6.56 0.17
CA ARG A 9 -23.66 6.17 -1.24
C ARG A 9 -23.03 7.35 -1.97
N ILE A 10 -21.85 7.14 -2.55
CA ILE A 10 -21.19 8.13 -3.41
C ILE A 10 -21.65 7.90 -4.85
N ASN A 11 -22.17 8.95 -5.48
CA ASN A 11 -22.44 9.02 -6.91
C ASN A 11 -21.12 9.10 -7.70
N VAL A 12 -20.95 8.24 -8.71
CA VAL A 12 -19.78 8.29 -9.60
C VAL A 12 -20.11 9.17 -10.81
N ALA A 13 -19.34 10.25 -10.98
CA ALA A 13 -19.49 11.20 -12.07
C ALA A 13 -18.86 10.68 -13.39
N ARG A 14 -19.51 11.09 -14.49
CA ARG A 14 -19.22 11.01 -15.95
C ARG A 14 -17.92 10.34 -16.41
N GLY A 15 -18.06 9.44 -17.39
CA GLY A 15 -16.96 8.76 -18.07
C GLY A 15 -15.96 9.73 -18.71
N LEU A 16 -14.68 9.41 -18.56
CA LEU A 16 -13.57 10.17 -19.13
C LEU A 16 -13.53 9.96 -20.65
N GLN A 17 -13.69 11.04 -21.41
CA GLN A 17 -13.56 11.02 -22.87
C GLN A 17 -12.09 11.24 -23.22
N GLN A 18 -11.45 10.25 -23.86
CA GLN A 18 -10.04 10.33 -24.26
C GLN A 18 -9.90 11.23 -25.49
N LEU A 19 -9.14 12.32 -25.34
CA LEU A 19 -8.78 13.21 -26.45
C LEU A 19 -7.61 12.63 -27.26
N SER A 20 -7.52 13.01 -28.54
CA SER A 20 -6.39 12.67 -29.41
C SER A 20 -5.12 13.40 -28.94
N LEU A 21 -4.02 12.66 -28.85
CA LEU A 21 -2.72 13.26 -28.55
C LEU A 21 -2.13 13.85 -29.84
N PRO A 22 -1.59 15.08 -29.81
CA PRO A 22 -0.82 15.60 -30.93
C PRO A 22 0.43 14.72 -31.18
N PRO A 23 1.00 14.74 -32.40
CA PRO A 23 2.18 13.95 -32.74
C PRO A 23 3.32 14.22 -31.75
N ARG A 24 4.08 13.15 -31.44
CA ARG A 24 5.19 13.21 -30.47
C ARG A 24 6.19 14.29 -30.89
N ARG A 25 6.35 15.33 -30.07
CA ARG A 25 7.44 16.30 -30.22
C ARG A 25 8.77 15.55 -30.08
N THR A 26 9.68 15.74 -31.03
CA THR A 26 11.04 15.16 -31.06
C THR A 26 12.02 15.85 -30.09
N TRP A 27 11.59 16.95 -29.44
CA TRP A 27 12.38 17.69 -28.47
C TRP A 27 12.34 17.03 -27.09
N GLY A 28 13.26 16.11 -26.83
CA GLY A 28 13.38 15.47 -25.52
C GLY A 28 14.25 14.22 -25.56
N GLY A 29 15.57 14.41 -25.58
CA GLY A 29 16.54 13.32 -25.57
C GLY A 29 17.73 13.64 -24.68
N ARG A 30 18.54 12.62 -24.36
CA ARG A 30 19.79 12.78 -23.63
C ARG A 30 20.70 13.73 -24.38
N ARG A 31 21.09 14.83 -23.74
CA ARG A 31 22.06 15.82 -24.22
C ARG A 31 23.01 16.18 -23.09
N VAL A 32 24.18 16.70 -23.42
CA VAL A 32 25.11 17.24 -22.42
C VAL A 32 24.40 18.33 -21.63
N GLY A 33 24.39 18.24 -20.30
CA GLY A 33 23.64 19.15 -19.42
C GLY A 33 22.12 18.90 -19.33
N ALA A 34 21.61 17.79 -19.86
CA ALA A 34 20.22 17.37 -19.64
C ALA A 34 19.98 16.91 -18.19
N GLY A 35 18.78 17.15 -17.69
CA GLY A 35 18.37 16.79 -16.33
C GLY A 35 18.05 18.02 -15.48
N ARG A 36 17.64 17.79 -14.24
CA ARG A 36 17.37 18.87 -13.29
C ARG A 36 18.70 19.55 -12.94
N LYS A 37 18.85 20.84 -13.28
CA LYS A 37 20.01 21.63 -12.85
C LYS A 37 20.12 21.57 -11.31
N PRO A 38 21.31 21.32 -10.73
CA PRO A 38 21.49 21.44 -9.30
C PRO A 38 21.15 22.86 -8.87
N ILE A 39 20.41 23.01 -7.77
CA ILE A 39 20.05 24.33 -7.24
C ILE A 39 21.32 24.90 -6.59
N PRO A 40 21.88 26.03 -7.07
CA PRO A 40 23.09 26.62 -6.49
C PRO A 40 22.90 26.90 -5.00
N GLY A 41 23.89 26.57 -4.18
CA GLY A 41 23.84 26.77 -2.72
C GLY A 41 23.01 25.75 -1.93
N ARG A 42 22.37 24.77 -2.57
CA ARG A 42 21.63 23.70 -1.88
C ARG A 42 22.38 22.38 -1.97
N ARG A 43 22.35 21.59 -0.88
CA ARG A 43 22.89 20.22 -0.88
C ARG A 43 22.26 19.41 -2.02
N PRO A 44 23.04 18.58 -2.75
CA PRO A 44 22.51 17.66 -3.75
C PRO A 44 21.34 16.84 -3.18
N GLY A 45 20.35 16.52 -4.02
CA GLY A 45 19.28 15.61 -3.63
C GLY A 45 19.84 14.25 -3.23
N VAL A 46 19.21 13.59 -2.25
CA VAL A 46 19.62 12.25 -1.81
C VAL A 46 19.48 11.28 -3.00
N PRO A 47 20.53 10.53 -3.37
CA PRO A 47 20.44 9.56 -4.44
C PRO A 47 19.44 8.46 -4.08
N HIS A 48 18.64 8.04 -5.06
CA HIS A 48 17.81 6.86 -4.90
C HIS A 48 18.73 5.63 -4.86
N VAL A 49 18.94 5.08 -3.66
CA VAL A 49 19.69 3.83 -3.46
C VAL A 49 18.76 2.63 -3.33
N SER A 50 19.24 1.46 -3.73
CA SER A 50 18.55 0.19 -3.53
C SER A 50 18.32 -0.07 -2.04
N ARG A 51 17.15 -0.60 -1.70
CA ARG A 51 16.88 -1.06 -0.33
C ARG A 51 17.81 -2.24 0.02
N PRO A 52 18.35 -2.31 1.25
CA PRO A 52 19.11 -3.47 1.69
C PRO A 52 18.36 -4.79 1.47
N ALA A 53 19.11 -5.86 1.17
CA ALA A 53 18.54 -7.19 1.07
C ALA A 53 17.98 -7.62 2.44
N HIS A 54 16.83 -8.27 2.41
CA HIS A 54 16.22 -8.86 3.60
C HIS A 54 16.83 -10.24 3.88
N VAL A 55 17.17 -10.50 5.14
CA VAL A 55 17.67 -11.77 5.65
C VAL A 55 16.74 -12.32 6.74
N ALA A 56 16.66 -13.65 6.86
CA ALA A 56 15.71 -14.31 7.75
C ALA A 56 15.79 -13.87 9.23
N ALA A 57 16.99 -13.56 9.72
CA ALA A 57 17.23 -13.18 11.11
C ALA A 57 16.81 -11.74 11.44
N GLN A 58 16.26 -10.98 10.49
CA GLN A 58 15.91 -9.57 10.67
C GLN A 58 14.41 -9.36 10.52
N PRO A 59 13.65 -9.26 11.62
CA PRO A 59 12.24 -8.87 11.55
C PRO A 59 12.08 -7.46 10.97
N VAL A 60 11.01 -7.27 10.19
CA VAL A 60 10.69 -5.99 9.55
C VAL A 60 9.39 -5.44 10.11
N HIS A 61 9.42 -4.15 10.50
CA HIS A 61 8.21 -3.40 10.80
C HIS A 61 7.57 -2.89 9.51
N VAL A 62 6.30 -3.23 9.29
CA VAL A 62 5.52 -2.86 8.10
C VAL A 62 4.25 -2.14 8.50
N THR A 63 3.99 -1.02 7.84
CA THR A 63 2.75 -0.26 8.00
C THR A 63 1.94 -0.33 6.72
N LEU A 64 0.69 -0.78 6.80
CA LEU A 64 -0.28 -0.72 5.71
C LEU A 64 -1.31 0.37 6.01
N CYS A 65 -1.48 1.32 5.11
CA CYS A 65 -2.48 2.39 5.22
C CYS A 65 -3.72 2.05 4.39
N ALA A 66 -4.90 2.18 5.00
CA ALA A 66 -6.16 2.09 4.29
C ALA A 66 -6.44 3.40 3.53
N ARG A 67 -7.17 3.29 2.42
CA ARG A 67 -7.65 4.49 1.71
C ARG A 67 -8.66 5.23 2.59
N SER A 68 -8.74 6.55 2.45
CA SER A 68 -9.69 7.43 3.18
C SER A 68 -11.17 7.02 3.09
N ALA A 69 -11.53 6.23 2.07
CA ALA A 69 -12.87 5.66 1.93
C ALA A 69 -13.17 4.56 2.96
N ILE A 70 -12.17 4.00 3.63
CA ILE A 70 -12.30 3.09 4.76
C ILE A 70 -12.20 3.94 6.02
N ARG A 71 -13.29 4.02 6.79
CA ARG A 71 -13.39 4.93 7.94
C ARG A 71 -12.70 4.39 9.20
N CYS A 72 -12.79 3.09 9.45
CA CYS A 72 -12.24 2.46 10.65
C CYS A 72 -12.01 0.95 10.45
N LEU A 73 -10.76 0.51 10.46
CA LEU A 73 -10.37 -0.89 10.41
C LEU A 73 -10.67 -1.63 11.71
N ARG A 74 -10.83 -0.92 12.84
CA ARG A 74 -11.24 -1.47 14.15
C ARG A 74 -12.74 -1.66 14.30
N SER A 75 -13.54 -1.23 13.33
CA SER A 75 -14.99 -1.43 13.38
C SER A 75 -15.33 -2.92 13.49
N GLY A 76 -16.39 -3.26 14.24
CA GLY A 76 -16.79 -4.66 14.46
C GLY A 76 -17.09 -5.43 13.16
N GLN A 77 -17.47 -4.74 12.09
CA GLN A 77 -17.67 -5.32 10.77
C GLN A 77 -16.36 -5.66 10.05
N VAL A 78 -15.34 -4.79 10.16
CA VAL A 78 -14.09 -4.89 9.37
C VAL A 78 -12.99 -5.64 10.10
N PHE A 79 -12.82 -5.40 11.40
CA PHE A 79 -11.72 -5.97 12.18
C PHE A 79 -11.66 -7.51 12.12
N PRO A 80 -12.78 -8.25 12.25
CA PRO A 80 -12.75 -9.71 12.11
C PRO A 80 -12.28 -10.18 10.74
N ALA A 81 -12.60 -9.44 9.67
CA ALA A 81 -12.15 -9.75 8.32
C ALA A 81 -10.64 -9.51 8.15
N VAL A 82 -10.13 -8.40 8.69
CA VAL A 82 -8.68 -8.10 8.72
C VAL A 82 -7.92 -9.16 9.52
N ARG A 83 -8.38 -9.49 10.74
CA ARG A 83 -7.75 -10.50 11.60
C ARG A 83 -7.66 -11.86 10.92
N ARG A 84 -8.73 -12.33 10.27
CA ARG A 84 -8.72 -13.58 9.49
C ARG A 84 -7.78 -13.50 8.29
N ALA A 85 -7.73 -12.37 7.61
CA ALA A 85 -6.81 -12.17 6.48
C ALA A 85 -5.34 -12.20 6.91
N LEU A 86 -5.00 -11.61 8.07
CA LEU A 86 -3.66 -11.67 8.66
C LEU A 86 -3.27 -13.11 9.00
N ALA A 87 -4.13 -13.82 9.72
CA ALA A 87 -3.89 -15.22 10.09
C ALA A 87 -3.66 -16.10 8.85
N ALA A 88 -4.49 -15.98 7.83
CA ALA A 88 -4.38 -16.76 6.59
C ALA A 88 -3.21 -16.33 5.68
N ALA A 89 -2.59 -15.17 5.93
CA ALA A 89 -1.42 -14.72 5.20
C ALA A 89 -0.09 -15.21 5.83
N SER A 90 -0.11 -15.56 7.12
CA SER A 90 1.05 -16.07 7.84
C SER A 90 1.29 -17.54 7.48
N HIS A 91 2.51 -17.89 7.05
CA HIS A 91 2.90 -19.25 6.68
C HIS A 91 4.43 -19.44 6.86
N ARG A 92 4.94 -20.66 6.61
CA ARG A 92 6.34 -21.04 6.93
C ARG A 92 7.40 -20.05 6.43
N GLY A 93 7.27 -19.51 5.22
CA GLY A 93 8.24 -18.57 4.63
C GLY A 93 7.90 -17.07 4.75
N PHE A 94 6.74 -16.71 5.33
CA PHE A 94 6.38 -15.32 5.65
C PHE A 94 5.48 -15.34 6.88
N ARG A 95 5.99 -14.84 8.01
CA ARG A 95 5.35 -14.95 9.32
C ARG A 95 5.00 -13.57 9.83
N ILE A 96 3.79 -13.43 10.34
CA ILE A 96 3.37 -12.22 11.07
C ILE A 96 3.54 -12.53 12.55
N LEU A 97 4.51 -11.89 13.20
CA LEU A 97 4.83 -12.10 14.62
C LEU A 97 3.92 -11.29 15.53
N HIS A 98 3.67 -10.03 15.13
CA HIS A 98 2.84 -9.11 15.89
C HIS A 98 2.05 -8.22 14.94
N PHE A 99 0.87 -7.77 15.38
CA PHE A 99 0.10 -6.79 14.65
C PHE A 99 -0.65 -5.85 15.60
N SER A 100 -0.81 -4.60 15.16
CA SER A 100 -1.70 -3.62 15.79
C SER A 100 -2.56 -2.98 14.70
N VAL A 101 -3.88 -3.08 14.86
CA VAL A 101 -4.85 -2.46 13.93
C VAL A 101 -5.32 -1.16 14.56
N GLN A 102 -5.06 -0.06 13.87
CA GLN A 102 -5.57 1.28 14.17
C GLN A 102 -6.77 1.60 13.28
N ASP A 103 -7.27 2.83 13.31
CA ASP A 103 -8.47 3.20 12.54
C ASP A 103 -8.20 3.19 11.03
N ASP A 104 -7.04 3.63 10.60
CA ASP A 104 -6.63 3.75 9.21
C ASP A 104 -5.37 2.92 8.87
N HIS A 105 -4.58 2.51 9.86
CA HIS A 105 -3.33 1.77 9.67
C HIS A 105 -3.35 0.36 10.27
N VAL A 106 -2.58 -0.54 9.66
CA VAL A 106 -2.18 -1.82 10.25
C VAL A 106 -0.67 -1.83 10.39
N HIS A 107 -0.19 -1.89 11.62
CA HIS A 107 1.20 -2.10 11.96
C HIS A 107 1.48 -3.59 12.12
N LEU A 108 2.58 -4.06 11.56
CA LEU A 108 2.97 -5.46 11.52
C LEU A 108 4.44 -5.61 11.85
N ILE A 109 4.78 -6.62 12.63
CA ILE A 109 6.16 -7.13 12.72
C ILE A 109 6.16 -8.45 11.95
N VAL A 110 6.98 -8.55 10.91
CA VAL A 110 7.01 -9.71 10.02
C VAL A 110 8.42 -10.26 9.86
N GLU A 111 8.51 -11.58 9.71
CA GLU A 111 9.72 -12.30 9.32
C GLU A 111 9.49 -13.02 7.99
N ALA A 112 10.54 -13.21 7.22
CA ALA A 112 10.49 -13.95 5.95
C ALA A 112 11.85 -14.59 5.67
N ASP A 113 11.85 -15.74 4.99
CA ASP A 113 13.08 -16.51 4.75
C ASP A 113 14.10 -15.74 3.89
N ASP A 114 13.62 -14.96 2.91
CA ASP A 114 14.45 -14.16 2.02
C ASP A 114 13.68 -12.94 1.46
N THR A 115 14.37 -12.11 0.67
CA THR A 115 13.79 -10.90 0.03
C THR A 115 12.60 -11.22 -0.89
N ARG A 116 12.63 -12.36 -1.59
CA ARG A 116 11.56 -12.78 -2.50
C ARG A 116 10.34 -13.25 -1.72
N ALA A 117 10.54 -13.99 -0.63
CA ALA A 117 9.51 -14.41 0.30
C ALA A 117 8.84 -13.20 0.97
N LEU A 118 9.63 -12.22 1.45
CA LEU A 118 9.12 -10.96 1.99
C LEU A 118 8.22 -10.24 0.98
N ARG A 119 8.73 -10.03 -0.24
CA ARG A 119 7.98 -9.32 -1.29
C ARG A 119 6.68 -10.04 -1.67
N ARG A 120 6.71 -11.37 -1.80
CA ARG A 120 5.54 -12.19 -2.15
C ARG A 120 4.53 -12.23 -1.01
N GLY A 121 5.00 -12.42 0.22
CA GLY A 121 4.20 -12.42 1.43
C GLY A 121 3.46 -11.09 1.61
N LEU A 122 4.18 -9.97 1.54
CA LEU A 122 3.59 -8.63 1.62
C LEU A 122 2.57 -8.37 0.51
N ARG A 123 2.90 -8.72 -0.75
CA ARG A 123 1.94 -8.55 -1.87
C ARG A 123 0.67 -9.37 -1.64
N GLY A 124 0.81 -10.64 -1.26
CA GLY A 124 -0.32 -11.52 -0.98
C GLY A 124 -1.16 -11.05 0.19
N LEU A 125 -0.50 -10.60 1.27
CA LEU A 125 -1.14 -10.02 2.44
C LEU A 125 -1.98 -8.79 2.07
N THR A 126 -1.41 -7.81 1.38
CA THR A 126 -2.12 -6.57 1.00
C THR A 126 -3.34 -6.88 0.14
N ILE A 127 -3.22 -7.77 -0.84
CA ILE A 127 -4.35 -8.19 -1.69
C ILE A 127 -5.43 -8.88 -0.85
N ARG A 128 -5.05 -9.79 0.05
CA ARG A 128 -5.99 -10.54 0.88
C ARG A 128 -6.75 -9.62 1.83
N VAL A 129 -6.05 -8.71 2.50
CA VAL A 129 -6.66 -7.69 3.37
C VAL A 129 -7.62 -6.82 2.57
N ALA A 130 -7.19 -6.28 1.42
CA ALA A 130 -8.05 -5.46 0.58
C ALA A 130 -9.33 -6.20 0.16
N ARG A 131 -9.22 -7.45 -0.29
CA ARG A 131 -10.38 -8.28 -0.66
C ARG A 131 -11.30 -8.56 0.53
N ALA A 132 -10.73 -8.89 1.69
CA ALA A 132 -11.50 -9.17 2.90
C ALA A 132 -12.27 -7.93 3.39
N VAL A 133 -11.62 -6.77 3.42
CA VAL A 133 -12.23 -5.49 3.79
C VAL A 133 -13.33 -5.10 2.80
N ASN A 134 -13.06 -5.18 1.49
CA ASN A 134 -14.07 -4.87 0.47
C ASN A 134 -15.29 -5.78 0.58
N ARG A 135 -15.09 -7.08 0.78
CA ARG A 135 -16.19 -8.03 1.00
C ARG A 135 -16.98 -7.71 2.26
N ALA A 136 -16.30 -7.44 3.38
CA ALA A 136 -16.94 -7.10 4.64
C ALA A 136 -17.82 -5.84 4.54
N LEU A 137 -17.41 -4.87 3.72
CA LEU A 137 -18.13 -3.61 3.50
C LEU A 137 -19.14 -3.67 2.34
N GLY A 138 -19.26 -4.80 1.63
CA GLY A 138 -20.14 -4.92 0.44
C GLY A 138 -19.68 -4.07 -0.75
N ARG A 139 -18.38 -3.79 -0.86
CA ARG A 139 -17.78 -2.91 -1.86
C ARG A 139 -17.04 -3.71 -2.94
N ARG A 140 -17.01 -3.17 -4.15
CA ARG A 140 -16.05 -3.62 -5.18
C ARG A 140 -14.77 -2.82 -5.03
N GLY A 141 -13.62 -3.52 -5.08
CA GLY A 141 -12.31 -2.89 -4.99
C GLY A 141 -12.06 -1.95 -6.18
N THR A 142 -11.25 -0.91 -5.94
CA THR A 142 -10.77 0.04 -6.94
C THR A 142 -9.27 -0.06 -7.11
#